data_AF-A0A657AR17-F1
#
_entry.id   AF-A0A657AR17-F1
#
_cell.length_a   1.000
_cell.length_b   1.000
_cell.length_c   1.000
_cell.angle_alpha   90.00
_cell.angle_beta   90.00
_cell.angle_gamma   90.00
#
_symmetry.space_group_name_H-M   'P 1'
#
loop_
_entity.id
_entity.type
_entity.pdbx_description
1 polymer ?
#
loop_
_entity_poly.entity_id
_entity_poly.type
_entity_poly.pdbx_seq_one_letter_code
_entity_poly.pdbx_strand_id
1 'polypeptide(L)'
;EFVAKVFGRYDFEDDERTHFDLREALWTYYGDSWELQAGVGKVFWGVTESMHLVDIVNQSDSVENPDGEDKLGQAMLKFSLERDWGTVDLFWLPYFRERTFVGEDGRLSATPVTVSNDEAFYESGAKEWRNDVAIRYSHYIGELEFALSHFSGTSREANYGGSVVNGVVAKLIPYYSVIDQTGIELQYIYDSWLLKFEGITNSGFDSRYSAAVFGFEYTQVGIFESSADLGWVLEYMFDDRKERATHAFERDIFAGWRYAFNDEDSSEILTGFIVDPRTEEIMFSFEANKRLASDLKLNIEARVFHGAESDNQLKTYGLRDE
;
A
#
# COMPACT_ATOMS: atom_id res chain seq x y z
N GLU A 1 15.33 22.16 0.99
CA GLU A 1 15.89 20.96 1.65
C GLU A 1 16.19 19.90 0.61
N PHE A 2 17.12 18.99 0.87
CA PHE A 2 17.37 17.83 0.02
C PHE A 2 17.54 16.58 0.88
N VAL A 3 16.84 15.52 0.52
CA VAL A 3 16.89 14.22 1.19
C VAL A 3 17.30 13.15 0.18
N ALA A 4 18.19 12.27 0.59
CA ALA A 4 18.57 11.09 -0.18
C ALA A 4 18.50 9.84 0.70
N LYS A 5 17.85 8.80 0.18
CA LYS A 5 17.74 7.48 0.82
C LYS A 5 18.11 6.41 -0.19
N VAL A 6 19.20 5.70 0.10
CA VAL A 6 19.64 4.52 -0.65
C VAL A 6 19.25 3.28 0.12
N PHE A 7 18.92 2.21 -0.61
CA PHE A 7 18.52 0.93 -0.08
C PHE A 7 19.29 -0.18 -0.79
N GLY A 8 19.68 -1.20 -0.04
CA GLY A 8 20.34 -2.38 -0.59
C GLY A 8 19.86 -3.61 0.17
N ARG A 9 19.49 -4.64 -0.60
CA ARG A 9 19.10 -5.94 -0.12
C ARG A 9 20.00 -7.00 -0.74
N TYR A 10 20.40 -7.94 0.10
CA TYR A 10 21.04 -9.17 -0.33
C TYR A 10 20.23 -10.33 0.23
N ASP A 11 19.73 -11.17 -0.65
CA ASP A 11 18.98 -12.38 -0.35
C ASP A 11 19.80 -13.58 -0.85
N PHE A 12 19.88 -14.63 -0.04
CA PHE A 12 20.74 -15.79 -0.30
C PHE A 12 19.99 -16.94 -0.97
N GLU A 13 18.65 -16.92 -0.98
CA GLU A 13 17.82 -17.92 -1.62
C GLU A 13 17.29 -17.42 -2.97
N ASP A 14 16.83 -16.16 -3.02
CA ASP A 14 16.20 -15.60 -4.24
C ASP A 14 16.97 -14.39 -4.77
N ASP A 15 17.70 -14.58 -5.87
CA ASP A 15 18.47 -13.54 -6.54
C ASP A 15 17.60 -12.36 -7.04
N GLU A 16 16.31 -12.58 -7.33
CA GLU A 16 15.38 -11.51 -7.75
C GLU A 16 15.10 -10.51 -6.61
N ARG A 17 15.33 -10.91 -5.37
CA ARG A 17 15.21 -10.02 -4.19
C ARG A 17 16.51 -9.29 -3.88
N THR A 18 17.64 -9.72 -4.43
CA THR A 18 18.92 -9.02 -4.27
C THR A 18 18.96 -7.80 -5.17
N HIS A 19 18.89 -6.60 -4.58
CA HIS A 19 18.86 -5.37 -5.37
C HIS A 19 19.40 -4.16 -4.61
N PHE A 20 19.67 -3.10 -5.38
CA PHE A 20 20.00 -1.77 -4.89
C PHE A 20 19.02 -0.76 -5.47
N ASP A 21 18.44 0.08 -4.62
CA ASP A 21 17.48 1.10 -5.03
C ASP A 21 17.78 2.48 -4.45
N LEU A 22 17.58 3.50 -5.27
CA LEU A 22 17.50 4.89 -4.81
C LEU A 22 16.04 5.17 -4.43
N ARG A 23 15.71 4.89 -3.16
CA ARG A 23 14.36 5.06 -2.62
C ARG A 23 13.92 6.52 -2.68
N GLU A 24 14.82 7.44 -2.36
CA GLU A 24 14.55 8.87 -2.39
C GLU A 24 15.78 9.66 -2.83
N ALA A 25 15.54 10.69 -3.64
CA ALA A 25 16.46 11.77 -3.97
C ALA A 25 15.59 12.98 -4.30
N LEU A 26 15.15 13.67 -3.25
CA LEU A 26 14.06 14.64 -3.31
C LEU A 26 14.56 16.01 -2.88
N TRP A 27 14.36 17.00 -3.73
CA TRP A 27 14.57 18.41 -3.38
C TRP A 27 13.23 19.07 -3.08
N THR A 28 13.16 19.78 -1.95
CA THR A 28 11.97 20.51 -1.51
C THR A 28 12.27 21.99 -1.36
N TYR A 29 11.42 22.83 -1.93
CA TYR A 29 11.41 24.27 -1.75
C TYR A 29 10.15 24.70 -1.02
N TYR A 30 10.33 25.46 0.05
CA TYR A 30 9.26 26.01 0.87
C TYR A 30 9.05 27.49 0.55
N GLY A 31 7.86 27.84 0.08
CA GLY A 31 7.35 29.21 0.03
C GLY A 31 6.45 29.51 1.24
N ASP A 32 5.83 30.69 1.25
CA ASP A 32 5.03 31.13 2.41
C ASP A 32 3.72 30.33 2.61
N SER A 33 3.12 29.84 1.52
CA SER A 33 1.84 29.10 1.51
C SER A 33 1.82 28.01 0.43
N TRP A 34 2.99 27.62 -0.04
CA TRP A 34 3.14 26.59 -1.05
C TRP A 34 4.48 25.88 -0.90
N GLU A 35 4.50 24.64 -1.35
CA GLU A 35 5.69 23.78 -1.40
C GLU A 35 5.87 23.25 -2.82
N LEU A 36 7.12 23.12 -3.26
CA LEU A 36 7.46 22.42 -4.49
C LEU A 36 8.49 21.33 -4.18
N GLN A 37 8.18 20.09 -4.58
CA GLN A 37 9.09 18.96 -4.49
C GLN A 37 9.44 18.46 -5.88
N ALA A 38 10.73 18.18 -6.14
CA ALA A 38 11.21 17.66 -7.40
C ALA A 38 12.27 16.57 -7.17
N GLY A 39 12.12 15.42 -7.84
CA GLY A 39 13.09 14.33 -7.76
C GLY A 39 12.41 12.96 -7.70
N VAL A 40 13.03 12.03 -6.99
CA VAL A 40 12.44 10.71 -6.68
C VAL A 40 11.99 10.74 -5.22
N GLY A 41 10.69 10.56 -4.98
CA GLY A 41 10.13 10.63 -3.63
C GLY A 41 9.06 9.58 -3.38
N LYS A 42 8.77 9.34 -2.10
CA LYS A 42 7.60 8.57 -1.68
C LYS A 42 6.55 9.51 -1.14
N VAL A 43 5.32 9.33 -1.57
CA VAL A 43 4.15 9.97 -0.98
C VAL A 43 3.20 8.89 -0.50
N PHE A 44 2.45 9.24 0.53
CA PHE A 44 1.45 8.37 1.11
C PHE A 44 0.23 9.22 1.43
N TRP A 45 -0.95 8.69 1.11
CA TRP A 45 -2.21 9.18 1.65
C TRP A 45 -3.15 8.00 1.82
N GLY A 46 -3.93 8.06 2.88
CA GLY A 46 -4.78 6.98 3.34
C GLY A 46 -5.06 7.15 4.83
N VAL A 47 -6.16 6.56 5.28
CA VAL A 47 -6.65 6.63 6.65
C VAL A 47 -6.90 5.25 7.26
N THR A 48 -7.07 4.19 6.47
CA THR A 48 -7.35 2.83 6.99
C THR A 48 -6.09 2.10 7.47
N GLU A 49 -6.16 0.94 8.12
CA GLU A 49 -4.97 0.13 8.52
C GLU A 49 -4.72 -1.07 7.61
N SER A 50 -5.78 -1.71 7.12
CA SER A 50 -5.65 -3.01 6.45
C SER A 50 -5.21 -2.89 5.00
N MET A 51 -5.58 -1.79 4.36
CA MET A 51 -5.31 -1.52 2.95
C MET A 51 -5.52 -0.03 2.67
N HIS A 52 -4.66 0.57 1.85
CA HIS A 52 -4.77 1.95 1.40
C HIS A 52 -5.16 2.03 -0.09
N LEU A 53 -6.46 2.01 -0.37
CA LEU A 53 -6.98 1.99 -1.74
C LEU A 53 -6.67 3.26 -2.52
N VAL A 54 -6.62 4.39 -1.82
CA VAL A 54 -6.39 5.68 -2.46
C VAL A 54 -4.92 5.92 -2.80
N ASP A 55 -3.99 5.20 -2.16
CA ASP A 55 -2.55 5.35 -2.35
C ASP A 55 -2.07 4.78 -3.70
N ILE A 56 -1.97 5.65 -4.70
CA ILE A 56 -1.79 5.26 -6.10
C ILE A 56 -0.59 5.92 -6.79
N VAL A 57 0.13 6.82 -6.11
CA VAL A 57 1.26 7.54 -6.74
C VAL A 57 2.48 6.65 -6.85
N ASN A 58 2.82 5.96 -5.76
CA ASN A 58 3.99 5.12 -5.68
C ASN A 58 3.66 3.65 -6.01
N GLN A 59 4.61 2.98 -6.64
CA GLN A 59 4.53 1.55 -6.92
C GLN A 59 4.88 0.75 -5.65
N SER A 60 4.08 -0.25 -5.27
CA SER A 60 4.47 -1.19 -4.21
C SER A 60 5.64 -2.06 -4.61
N ASP A 61 6.48 -2.37 -3.63
CA ASP A 61 7.66 -3.21 -3.72
C ASP A 61 7.41 -4.57 -3.05
N SER A 62 6.87 -5.50 -3.84
CA SER A 62 6.41 -6.80 -3.32
C SER A 62 7.53 -7.75 -2.89
N VAL A 63 8.78 -7.50 -3.26
CA VAL A 63 9.90 -8.34 -2.78
C VAL A 63 10.34 -7.97 -1.36
N GLU A 64 9.98 -6.78 -0.89
CA GLU A 64 10.25 -6.33 0.48
C GLU A 64 9.17 -6.78 1.46
N ASN A 65 7.90 -6.48 1.17
CA ASN A 65 6.78 -6.89 2.01
C ASN A 65 5.55 -7.27 1.16
N PRO A 66 4.92 -8.44 1.41
CA PRO A 66 3.72 -8.85 0.69
C PRO A 66 2.45 -8.04 1.02
N ASP A 67 2.43 -7.18 2.04
CA ASP A 67 1.26 -6.29 2.28
C ASP A 67 1.11 -5.17 1.25
N GLY A 68 2.20 -4.79 0.58
CA GLY A 68 2.22 -3.67 -0.34
C GLY A 68 2.41 -2.30 0.30
N GLU A 69 2.81 -2.24 1.58
CA GLU A 69 3.12 -1.01 2.33
C GLU A 69 4.51 -0.47 1.97
N ASP A 70 5.47 -1.35 1.72
CA ASP A 70 6.76 -0.94 1.18
C ASP A 70 6.61 -0.45 -0.27
N LYS A 71 6.98 0.81 -0.51
CA LYS A 71 6.91 1.43 -1.85
C LYS A 71 8.26 1.71 -2.49
N LEU A 72 8.30 1.73 -3.81
CA LEU A 72 9.36 2.32 -4.62
C LEU A 72 9.23 3.85 -4.65
N GLY A 73 10.35 4.56 -4.72
CA GLY A 73 10.36 6.00 -4.96
C GLY A 73 9.86 6.33 -6.36
N GLN A 74 9.02 7.36 -6.51
CA GLN A 74 8.41 7.79 -7.76
C GLN A 74 9.09 9.07 -8.26
N ALA A 75 9.50 9.09 -9.53
CA ALA A 75 9.97 10.32 -10.15
C ALA A 75 8.79 11.29 -10.27
N MET A 76 8.92 12.48 -9.70
CA MET A 76 7.81 13.42 -9.59
C MET A 76 8.24 14.89 -9.54
N LEU A 77 7.31 15.74 -9.97
CA LEU A 77 7.18 17.13 -9.55
C LEU A 77 5.85 17.24 -8.79
N LYS A 78 5.91 17.63 -7.52
CA LYS A 78 4.73 17.88 -6.68
C LYS A 78 4.67 19.35 -6.33
N PHE A 79 3.53 19.98 -6.56
CA PHE A 79 3.24 21.32 -6.06
C PHE A 79 2.09 21.25 -5.06
N SER A 80 2.30 21.76 -3.85
CA SER A 80 1.31 21.83 -2.79
C SER A 80 0.96 23.28 -2.51
N LEU A 81 -0.32 23.61 -2.49
CA LEU A 81 -0.83 24.94 -2.13
C LEU A 81 -1.70 24.81 -0.88
N GLU A 82 -1.31 25.49 0.19
CA GLU A 82 -2.03 25.49 1.46
C GLU A 82 -2.76 26.82 1.64
N ARG A 83 -4.05 26.74 1.97
CA ARG A 83 -4.93 27.88 2.22
C ARG A 83 -5.90 27.54 3.36
N ASP A 84 -6.56 28.56 3.90
CA ASP A 84 -7.56 28.40 4.96
C ASP A 84 -8.74 27.47 4.56
N TRP A 85 -8.99 27.34 3.25
CA TRP A 85 -10.03 26.46 2.70
C TRP A 85 -9.54 25.04 2.40
N GLY A 86 -8.27 24.71 2.69
CA GLY A 86 -7.69 23.40 2.48
C GLY A 86 -6.40 23.42 1.65
N THR A 87 -5.95 22.22 1.32
CA THR A 87 -4.69 21.98 0.60
C THR A 87 -4.98 21.35 -0.75
N VAL A 88 -4.32 21.84 -1.80
CA VAL A 88 -4.33 21.24 -3.13
C VAL A 88 -2.93 20.78 -3.49
N ASP A 89 -2.80 19.49 -3.76
CA ASP A 89 -1.60 18.87 -4.29
C ASP A 89 -1.78 18.56 -5.78
N LEU A 90 -0.80 18.96 -6.58
CA LEU A 90 -0.72 18.67 -8.01
C LEU A 90 0.54 17.85 -8.29
N PHE A 91 0.39 16.76 -9.02
CA PHE A 91 1.46 15.82 -9.35
C PHE A 91 1.65 15.71 -10.85
N TRP A 92 2.91 15.80 -11.26
CA TRP A 92 3.37 15.36 -12.57
C TRP A 92 4.41 14.26 -12.39
N LEU A 93 4.17 13.12 -13.03
CA LEU A 93 4.91 11.88 -12.84
C LEU A 93 5.49 11.44 -14.20
N PRO A 94 6.72 11.82 -14.55
CA PRO A 94 7.27 11.63 -15.90
C PRO A 94 7.82 10.22 -16.17
N TYR A 95 7.88 9.35 -15.16
CA TYR A 95 8.48 8.02 -15.29
C TYR A 95 7.80 7.00 -14.38
N PHE A 96 7.22 5.97 -14.98
CA PHE A 96 6.65 4.81 -14.30
C PHE A 96 7.74 3.82 -13.91
N ARG A 97 7.62 3.22 -12.73
CA ARG A 97 8.49 2.15 -12.26
C ARG A 97 7.69 0.86 -12.19
N GLU A 98 8.23 -0.20 -12.79
CA GLU A 98 7.70 -1.55 -12.67
C GLU A 98 7.80 -2.06 -11.24
N ARG A 99 6.92 -3.01 -10.89
CA ARG A 99 6.97 -3.76 -9.64
C ARG A 99 8.01 -4.87 -9.79
N THR A 100 8.85 -5.05 -8.79
CA THR A 100 9.71 -6.24 -8.70
C THR A 100 8.92 -7.37 -8.05
N PHE A 101 8.96 -8.55 -8.67
CA PHE A 101 8.28 -9.76 -8.22
C PHE A 101 9.27 -10.76 -7.63
N VAL A 102 8.77 -11.56 -6.70
CA VAL A 102 9.50 -12.69 -6.10
C VAL A 102 9.82 -13.73 -7.18
N GLY A 103 11.04 -14.27 -7.16
CA GLY A 103 11.51 -15.30 -8.07
C GLY A 103 10.97 -16.69 -7.75
N GLU A 104 11.42 -17.71 -8.49
CA GLU A 104 10.98 -19.11 -8.32
C GLU A 104 11.36 -19.68 -6.94
N ASP A 105 12.55 -19.31 -6.44
CA ASP A 105 13.08 -19.78 -5.15
C ASP A 105 12.66 -18.87 -3.97
N GLY A 106 11.88 -17.83 -4.24
CA GLY A 106 11.47 -16.85 -3.25
C GLY A 106 10.15 -17.20 -2.54
N ARG A 107 10.08 -16.84 -1.26
CA ARG A 107 8.89 -17.04 -0.42
C ARG A 107 7.92 -15.87 -0.48
N LEU A 108 6.71 -16.10 0.01
CA LEU A 108 5.65 -15.09 0.14
C LEU A 108 5.20 -14.53 -1.21
N SER A 109 5.15 -15.38 -2.24
CA SER A 109 4.65 -14.99 -3.55
C SER A 109 3.13 -14.81 -3.51
N ALA A 110 2.65 -13.66 -3.97
CA ALA A 110 1.22 -13.40 -4.09
C ALA A 110 0.55 -14.19 -5.23
N THR A 111 1.32 -14.85 -6.10
CA THR A 111 0.81 -15.65 -7.22
C THR A 111 1.33 -17.09 -7.17
N PRO A 112 0.51 -18.09 -7.56
CA PRO A 112 0.92 -19.50 -7.58
C PRO A 112 1.90 -19.82 -8.72
N VAL A 113 2.10 -18.88 -9.65
CA VAL A 113 3.03 -18.99 -10.78
C VAL A 113 3.93 -17.76 -10.76
N THR A 114 5.21 -17.96 -11.02
CA THR A 114 6.22 -16.90 -11.07
C THR A 114 5.86 -15.82 -12.09
N VAL A 115 6.08 -14.58 -11.70
CA VAL A 115 5.88 -13.40 -12.54
C VAL A 115 7.23 -12.96 -13.14
N SER A 116 7.23 -12.50 -14.38
CA SER A 116 8.42 -12.02 -15.07
C SER A 116 8.87 -10.65 -14.55
N ASN A 117 10.15 -10.56 -14.17
CA ASN A 117 10.87 -9.29 -13.98
C ASN A 117 11.56 -8.80 -15.26
N ASP A 118 11.67 -9.65 -16.30
CA ASP A 118 12.39 -9.31 -17.54
C ASP A 118 11.49 -8.77 -18.66
N GLU A 119 10.18 -8.98 -18.53
CA GLU A 119 9.21 -8.68 -19.56
C GLU A 119 7.98 -8.04 -18.94
N ALA A 120 7.55 -6.90 -19.49
CA ALA A 120 6.30 -6.24 -19.14
C ALA A 120 5.61 -5.69 -20.40
N PHE A 121 4.28 -5.71 -20.39
CA PHE A 121 3.46 -5.07 -21.39
C PHE A 121 2.84 -3.79 -20.84
N TYR A 122 2.66 -2.82 -21.75
CA TYR A 122 2.09 -1.52 -21.44
C TYR A 122 0.96 -1.24 -22.41
N GLU A 123 -0.14 -0.69 -21.90
CA GLU A 123 -1.20 -0.16 -22.77
C GLU A 123 -0.72 1.07 -23.56
N SER A 124 0.07 1.94 -22.93
CA SER A 124 0.65 3.10 -23.56
C SER A 124 1.88 2.75 -24.38
N GLY A 125 1.95 3.23 -25.63
CA GLY A 125 3.16 3.11 -26.46
C GLY A 125 4.38 3.89 -25.93
N ALA A 126 4.18 4.81 -24.97
CA ALA A 126 5.27 5.50 -24.28
C ALA A 126 5.90 4.66 -23.14
N LYS A 127 5.30 3.51 -22.80
CA LYS A 127 5.77 2.60 -21.75
C LYS A 127 6.07 3.32 -20.43
N GLU A 128 7.26 3.11 -19.86
CA GLU A 128 7.74 3.71 -18.62
C GLU A 128 7.77 5.25 -18.70
N TRP A 129 7.91 5.82 -19.90
CA TRP A 129 7.99 7.26 -20.12
C TRP A 129 6.61 7.93 -20.34
N ARG A 130 5.50 7.21 -20.12
CA ARG A 130 4.18 7.83 -20.06
C ARG A 130 4.20 8.88 -18.93
N ASN A 131 3.63 10.04 -19.23
CA ASN A 131 3.48 11.09 -18.24
C ASN A 131 2.15 10.91 -17.54
N ASP A 132 2.21 10.59 -16.25
CA ASP A 132 1.04 10.42 -15.39
C ASP A 132 0.82 11.69 -14.57
N VAL A 133 -0.42 11.90 -14.12
CA VAL A 133 -0.81 13.07 -13.34
C VAL A 133 -1.74 12.69 -12.20
N ALA A 134 -1.66 13.43 -11.10
CA ALA A 134 -2.62 13.32 -10.00
C ALA A 134 -2.97 14.69 -9.44
N ILE A 135 -4.16 14.79 -8.87
CA ILE A 135 -4.60 15.91 -8.03
C ILE A 135 -5.20 15.36 -6.75
N ARG A 136 -4.91 16.01 -5.63
CA ARG A 136 -5.56 15.75 -4.36
C ARG A 136 -5.98 17.06 -3.72
N TYR A 137 -7.21 17.12 -3.25
CA TYR A 137 -7.71 18.19 -2.41
C TYR A 137 -8.06 17.62 -1.04
N SER A 138 -7.52 18.20 0.03
CA SER A 138 -7.83 17.79 1.40
C SER A 138 -8.18 18.97 2.27
N HIS A 139 -9.14 18.79 3.16
CA HIS A 139 -9.54 19.80 4.13
C HIS A 139 -10.19 19.14 5.35
N TYR A 140 -10.47 19.94 6.38
CA TYR A 140 -11.19 19.51 7.56
C TYR A 140 -12.25 20.55 7.93
N ILE A 141 -13.39 20.08 8.45
CA ILE A 141 -14.48 20.92 8.96
C ILE A 141 -14.91 20.36 10.31
N GLY A 142 -14.55 21.07 11.38
CA GLY A 142 -14.71 20.55 12.74
C GLY A 142 -13.87 19.28 12.89
N GLU A 143 -14.52 18.18 13.30
CA GLU A 143 -13.87 16.88 13.50
C GLU A 143 -13.89 15.96 12.25
N LEU A 144 -14.43 16.44 11.13
CA LEU A 144 -14.44 15.71 9.86
C LEU A 144 -13.26 16.15 9.01
N GLU A 145 -12.34 15.23 8.78
CA GLU A 145 -11.27 15.35 7.80
C GLU A 145 -11.65 14.60 6.53
N PHE A 146 -11.36 15.18 5.37
CA PHE A 146 -11.68 14.56 4.10
C PHE A 146 -10.68 14.92 3.02
N ALA A 147 -10.55 14.02 2.04
CA ALA A 147 -9.85 14.29 0.81
C ALA A 147 -10.56 13.69 -0.39
N LEU A 148 -10.39 14.35 -1.54
CA LEU A 148 -10.79 13.86 -2.85
C LEU A 148 -9.54 13.85 -3.74
N SER A 149 -9.30 12.73 -4.40
CA SER A 149 -8.16 12.56 -5.30
C SER A 149 -8.58 12.05 -6.67
N HIS A 150 -7.80 12.40 -7.68
CA HIS A 150 -7.93 11.84 -9.02
C HIS A 150 -6.55 11.59 -9.62
N PHE A 151 -6.34 10.39 -10.15
CA PHE A 151 -5.11 9.94 -10.81
C PHE A 151 -5.45 9.49 -12.22
N SER A 152 -4.71 10.00 -13.20
CA SER A 152 -4.77 9.55 -14.60
C SER A 152 -3.38 9.13 -15.04
N GLY A 153 -3.17 7.81 -15.16
CA GLY A 153 -1.82 7.27 -15.14
C GLY A 153 -1.70 5.81 -15.51
N THR A 154 -0.48 5.28 -15.40
CA THR A 154 -0.18 3.86 -15.52
C THR A 154 -0.53 3.17 -14.19
N SER A 155 -1.27 2.06 -14.23
CA SER A 155 -1.74 1.35 -13.04
C SER A 155 -0.58 0.92 -12.12
N ARG A 156 -0.75 1.10 -10.81
CA ARG A 156 0.17 0.53 -9.79
C ARG A 156 -0.16 -0.90 -9.40
N GLU A 157 -1.29 -1.39 -9.88
CA GLU A 157 -1.64 -2.80 -9.86
C GLU A 157 -1.35 -3.39 -11.25
N ALA A 158 -0.51 -4.41 -11.32
CA ALA A 158 -0.29 -5.15 -12.56
C ALA A 158 -1.45 -6.13 -12.78
N ASN A 159 -2.00 -6.13 -13.99
CA ASN A 159 -2.72 -7.30 -14.50
C ASN A 159 -1.70 -8.31 -15.03
N TYR A 160 -2.09 -9.57 -15.24
CA TYR A 160 -1.17 -10.59 -15.72
C TYR A 160 -1.67 -11.23 -17.02
N GLY A 161 -0.79 -11.28 -18.02
CA GLY A 161 -0.91 -12.17 -19.17
C GLY A 161 -0.17 -13.49 -18.91
N GLY A 162 -0.64 -14.61 -19.47
CA GLY A 162 0.05 -15.90 -19.33
C GLY A 162 0.93 -16.22 -20.55
N SER A 163 2.19 -16.58 -20.31
CA SER A 163 3.01 -17.27 -21.31
C SER A 163 2.72 -18.76 -21.24
N VAL A 164 2.10 -19.32 -22.30
CA VAL A 164 1.69 -20.73 -22.34
C VAL A 164 2.74 -21.55 -23.07
N VAL A 165 3.35 -22.50 -22.37
CA VAL A 165 4.30 -23.48 -22.93
C VAL A 165 3.70 -24.88 -22.74
N ASN A 166 3.56 -25.63 -23.83
CA ASN A 166 2.97 -26.98 -23.83
C ASN A 166 1.57 -27.08 -23.17
N GLY A 167 0.78 -26.00 -23.23
CA GLY A 167 -0.57 -25.97 -22.65
C GLY A 167 -0.61 -25.67 -21.14
N VAL A 168 0.53 -25.37 -20.52
CA VAL A 168 0.65 -24.93 -19.13
C VAL A 168 1.11 -23.47 -19.11
N VAL A 169 0.54 -22.65 -18.21
CA VAL A 169 1.04 -21.30 -17.96
C VAL A 169 2.40 -21.44 -17.27
N ALA A 170 3.47 -21.12 -17.98
CA ALA A 170 4.84 -21.29 -17.49
C ALA A 170 5.31 -20.05 -16.70
N LYS A 171 4.86 -18.86 -17.10
CA LYS A 171 5.22 -17.58 -16.46
C LYS A 171 4.09 -16.58 -16.65
N LEU A 172 3.88 -15.73 -15.65
CA LEU A 172 3.00 -14.56 -15.76
C LEU A 172 3.82 -13.36 -16.26
N ILE A 173 3.30 -12.61 -17.21
CA ILE A 173 3.91 -11.37 -17.72
C ILE A 173 3.03 -10.20 -17.26
N PRO A 174 3.56 -9.25 -16.47
CA PRO A 174 2.79 -8.09 -16.03
C PRO A 174 2.32 -7.24 -17.21
N TYR A 175 1.10 -6.74 -17.11
CA TYR A 175 0.47 -5.81 -18.02
C TYR A 175 -0.01 -4.59 -17.24
N TYR A 176 0.57 -3.43 -17.57
CA TYR A 176 0.23 -2.14 -16.97
C TYR A 176 -0.75 -1.38 -17.86
N SER A 177 -2.00 -1.33 -17.41
CA SER A 177 -3.08 -0.56 -18.05
C SER A 177 -2.94 0.94 -17.77
N VAL A 178 -3.58 1.74 -18.63
CA VAL A 178 -3.82 3.15 -18.38
C VAL A 178 -5.16 3.30 -17.66
N ILE A 179 -5.15 4.03 -16.55
CA ILE A 179 -6.27 4.10 -15.62
C ILE A 179 -6.66 5.54 -15.31
N ASP A 180 -7.93 5.73 -15.00
CA ASP A 180 -8.45 6.90 -14.31
C ASP A 180 -9.07 6.43 -12.98
N GLN A 181 -8.40 6.76 -11.88
CA GLN A 181 -8.82 6.46 -10.52
C GLN A 181 -9.30 7.73 -9.83
N THR A 182 -10.53 7.73 -9.31
CA THR A 182 -11.03 8.78 -8.39
C THR A 182 -11.17 8.17 -7.01
N GLY A 183 -10.58 8.82 -6.01
CA GLY A 183 -10.57 8.37 -4.63
C GLY A 183 -11.21 9.38 -3.69
N ILE A 184 -11.79 8.88 -2.60
CA ILE A 184 -12.27 9.68 -1.47
C ILE A 184 -11.73 9.07 -0.17
N GLU A 185 -11.31 9.95 0.73
CA GLU A 185 -10.85 9.63 2.09
C GLU A 185 -11.74 10.40 3.06
N LEU A 186 -12.27 9.76 4.09
CA LEU A 186 -13.02 10.39 5.17
C LEU A 186 -12.52 9.86 6.50
N GLN A 187 -12.28 10.78 7.43
CA GLN A 187 -11.95 10.47 8.81
C GLN A 187 -12.77 11.37 9.74
N TYR A 188 -13.46 10.77 10.71
CA TYR A 188 -14.28 11.51 11.68
C TYR A 188 -13.87 11.16 13.10
N ILE A 189 -13.46 12.18 13.85
CA ILE A 189 -13.03 12.05 15.23
C ILE A 189 -14.24 12.31 16.15
N TYR A 190 -14.54 11.37 17.04
CA TYR A 190 -15.62 11.53 18.01
C TYR A 190 -15.22 10.94 19.36
N ASP A 191 -14.82 11.82 20.28
CA ASP A 191 -14.32 11.41 21.60
C ASP A 191 -13.14 10.44 21.44
N SER A 192 -13.28 9.19 21.87
CA SER A 192 -12.25 8.16 21.72
C SER A 192 -12.42 7.28 20.47
N TRP A 193 -13.34 7.66 19.56
CA TRP A 193 -13.60 6.95 18.32
C TRP A 193 -13.01 7.68 17.13
N LEU A 194 -12.47 6.90 16.19
CA LEU A 194 -12.03 7.35 14.88
C LEU A 194 -12.78 6.53 13.84
N LEU A 195 -13.70 7.16 13.09
CA LEU A 195 -14.40 6.49 11.98
C LEU A 195 -13.68 6.79 10.68
N LYS A 196 -13.46 5.77 9.86
CA LYS A 196 -12.56 5.87 8.70
C LYS A 196 -13.17 5.23 7.48
N PHE A 197 -12.94 5.86 6.34
CA PHE A 197 -13.43 5.39 5.06
C PHE A 197 -12.46 5.78 3.94
N GLU A 198 -12.12 4.80 3.12
CA GLU A 198 -11.51 4.99 1.81
C GLU A 198 -12.39 4.37 0.73
N GLY A 199 -12.55 5.05 -0.39
CA GLY A 199 -13.30 4.52 -1.52
C GLY A 199 -12.70 4.97 -2.84
N ILE A 200 -12.70 4.08 -3.83
CA ILE A 200 -12.20 4.38 -5.17
C ILE A 200 -13.17 3.91 -6.26
N THR A 201 -13.08 4.56 -7.41
CA THR A 201 -13.49 3.99 -8.69
C THR A 201 -12.33 4.03 -9.67
N ASN A 202 -12.08 2.94 -10.39
CA ASN A 202 -10.89 2.77 -11.23
C ASN A 202 -11.26 2.09 -12.57
N SER A 203 -10.70 2.57 -13.69
CA SER A 203 -10.95 2.02 -15.04
C SER A 203 -9.92 1.00 -15.55
N GLY A 204 -8.96 0.60 -14.72
CA GLY A 204 -7.80 -0.20 -15.10
C GLY A 204 -8.01 -1.70 -15.22
N PHE A 205 -9.26 -2.14 -15.17
CA PHE A 205 -9.68 -3.52 -15.35
C PHE A 205 -10.65 -3.61 -16.53
N ASP A 206 -10.99 -4.83 -17.00
CA ASP A 206 -11.91 -5.10 -18.13
C ASP A 206 -13.09 -4.10 -18.22
N SER A 207 -13.63 -3.70 -17.07
CA SER A 207 -14.55 -2.59 -16.91
C SER A 207 -14.21 -1.76 -15.67
N ARG A 208 -14.71 -0.52 -15.62
CA ARG A 208 -14.63 0.32 -14.42
C ARG A 208 -15.23 -0.39 -13.21
N TYR A 209 -14.48 -0.39 -12.12
CA TYR A 209 -14.77 -1.11 -10.89
C TYR A 209 -14.71 -0.15 -9.69
N SER A 210 -15.17 -0.60 -8.53
CA SER A 210 -15.17 0.16 -7.28
C SER A 210 -14.73 -0.70 -6.11
N ALA A 211 -13.89 -0.12 -5.25
CA ALA A 211 -13.44 -0.73 -4.01
C ALA A 211 -13.59 0.25 -2.85
N ALA A 212 -13.76 -0.26 -1.65
CA ALA A 212 -13.86 0.55 -0.44
C ALA A 212 -13.33 -0.19 0.79
N VAL A 213 -12.77 0.57 1.72
CA VAL A 213 -12.48 0.12 3.09
C VAL A 213 -13.23 1.04 4.03
N PHE A 214 -14.01 0.46 4.95
CA PHE A 214 -14.63 1.24 6.02
C PHE A 214 -14.31 0.60 7.36
N GLY A 215 -14.11 1.42 8.37
CA GLY A 215 -13.75 0.90 9.67
C GLY A 215 -13.81 1.93 10.77
N PHE A 216 -13.40 1.49 11.96
CA PHE A 216 -13.23 2.37 13.08
C PHE A 216 -12.07 1.92 13.96
N GLU A 217 -11.55 2.88 14.72
CA GLU A 217 -10.70 2.66 15.87
C GLU A 217 -11.38 3.20 17.13
N TYR A 218 -11.31 2.45 18.22
CA TYR A 218 -11.71 2.90 19.55
C TYR A 218 -10.53 2.84 20.50
N THR A 219 -10.15 3.97 21.08
CA THR A 219 -8.99 4.08 21.98
C THR A 219 -9.40 4.07 23.44
N GLN A 220 -8.95 3.08 24.20
CA GLN A 220 -9.04 3.09 25.65
C GLN A 220 -7.83 3.82 26.23
N VAL A 221 -8.06 5.06 26.68
CA VAL A 221 -6.99 5.90 27.21
C VAL A 221 -6.61 5.49 28.63
N GLY A 222 -5.30 5.38 28.90
CA GLY A 222 -4.76 5.12 30.23
C GLY A 222 -5.15 3.76 30.81
N ILE A 223 -5.07 2.71 29.98
CA ILE A 223 -5.44 1.35 30.40
C ILE A 223 -4.58 0.90 31.60
N PHE A 224 -5.21 0.20 32.54
CA PHE A 224 -4.57 -0.26 33.79
C PHE A 224 -3.96 0.86 34.65
N GLU A 225 -4.55 2.06 34.65
CA GLU A 225 -4.06 3.23 35.39
C GLU A 225 -2.62 3.62 34.99
N SER A 226 -2.26 3.40 33.72
CA SER A 226 -0.95 3.71 33.17
C SER A 226 -1.01 4.88 32.18
N SER A 227 0.13 5.25 31.58
CA SER A 227 0.18 6.16 30.44
C SER A 227 -0.20 5.50 29.12
N ALA A 228 -0.30 4.17 29.07
CA ALA A 228 -0.50 3.43 27.85
C ALA A 228 -1.97 3.44 27.40
N ASP A 229 -2.17 3.39 26.08
CA ASP A 229 -3.47 3.36 25.45
C ASP A 229 -3.65 2.04 24.68
N LEU A 230 -4.90 1.56 24.63
CA LEU A 230 -5.27 0.38 23.84
C LEU A 230 -6.32 0.76 22.78
N GLY A 231 -5.89 0.83 21.54
CA GLY A 231 -6.73 0.95 20.35
C GLY A 231 -7.33 -0.39 19.93
N TRP A 232 -8.61 -0.39 19.60
CA TRP A 232 -9.36 -1.50 19.00
C TRP A 232 -9.69 -1.12 17.58
N VAL A 233 -9.21 -1.87 16.61
CA VAL A 233 -9.37 -1.57 15.19
C VAL A 233 -10.27 -2.62 14.55
N LEU A 234 -11.25 -2.18 13.77
CA LEU A 234 -12.08 -3.06 12.94
C LEU A 234 -12.32 -2.40 11.59
N GLU A 235 -11.97 -3.09 10.52
CA GLU A 235 -12.16 -2.64 9.14
C GLU A 235 -12.78 -3.73 8.28
N TYR A 236 -13.59 -3.31 7.30
CA TYR A 236 -14.17 -4.18 6.28
C TYR A 236 -13.72 -3.71 4.91
N MET A 237 -13.14 -4.65 4.16
CA MET A 237 -12.64 -4.44 2.81
C MET A 237 -13.67 -4.94 1.79
N PHE A 238 -13.90 -4.15 0.76
CA PHE A 238 -14.83 -4.45 -0.33
C PHE A 238 -14.18 -4.18 -1.69
N ASP A 239 -14.27 -5.14 -2.61
CA ASP A 239 -13.95 -4.97 -4.03
C ASP A 239 -15.03 -5.63 -4.90
N ASP A 240 -15.62 -4.88 -5.84
CA ASP A 240 -16.65 -5.40 -6.74
C ASP A 240 -16.13 -6.36 -7.83
N ARG A 241 -14.80 -6.41 -8.05
CA ARG A 241 -14.10 -7.41 -8.87
C ARG A 241 -14.16 -8.81 -8.26
N LYS A 242 -14.32 -8.94 -6.93
CA LYS A 242 -14.36 -10.21 -6.18
C LYS A 242 -13.10 -11.05 -6.43
N GLU A 243 -13.24 -12.34 -6.71
CA GLU A 243 -12.17 -13.29 -7.08
C GLU A 243 -11.32 -12.87 -8.29
N ARG A 244 -11.74 -11.83 -9.04
CA ARG A 244 -10.96 -11.28 -10.16
C ARG A 244 -10.04 -10.13 -9.75
N ALA A 245 -10.10 -9.67 -8.51
CA ALA A 245 -9.16 -8.68 -7.99
C ALA A 245 -7.73 -9.26 -8.04
N THR A 246 -6.75 -8.40 -8.27
CA THR A 246 -5.32 -8.76 -8.33
C THR A 246 -4.65 -8.75 -6.95
N HIS A 247 -5.45 -8.56 -5.89
CA HIS A 247 -5.04 -8.61 -4.48
C HIS A 247 -5.97 -9.55 -3.68
N ALA A 248 -5.54 -9.89 -2.47
CA ALA A 248 -6.18 -10.87 -1.61
C ALA A 248 -7.39 -10.35 -0.81
N PHE A 249 -7.85 -9.12 -1.04
CA PHE A 249 -8.74 -8.43 -0.10
C PHE A 249 -10.00 -7.88 -0.80
N GLU A 250 -11.06 -8.69 -0.87
CA GLU A 250 -12.29 -8.37 -1.62
C GLU A 250 -13.55 -8.28 -0.76
N ARG A 251 -13.64 -9.07 0.31
CA ARG A 251 -14.76 -9.13 1.29
C ARG A 251 -14.24 -9.54 2.66
N ASP A 252 -13.12 -8.97 3.02
CA ASP A 252 -12.32 -9.42 4.14
C ASP A 252 -12.58 -8.52 5.34
N ILE A 253 -12.42 -9.06 6.54
CA ILE A 253 -12.55 -8.31 7.80
C ILE A 253 -11.18 -8.27 8.45
N PHE A 254 -10.68 -7.07 8.71
CA PHE A 254 -9.53 -6.84 9.58
C PHE A 254 -10.02 -6.53 10.98
N ALA A 255 -9.45 -7.20 11.98
CA ALA A 255 -9.61 -6.84 13.38
C ALA A 255 -8.26 -6.85 14.08
N GLY A 256 -8.00 -5.86 14.92
CA GLY A 256 -6.71 -5.73 15.58
C GLY A 256 -6.72 -4.87 16.84
N TRP A 257 -5.56 -4.84 17.47
CA TRP A 257 -5.25 -4.06 18.66
C TRP A 257 -3.96 -3.30 18.45
N ARG A 258 -4.02 -2.01 18.78
CA ARG A 258 -2.85 -1.13 18.86
C ARG A 258 -2.58 -0.82 20.32
N TYR A 259 -1.44 -1.22 20.84
CA TYR A 259 -1.00 -0.88 22.18
C TYR A 259 0.10 0.17 22.10
N ALA A 260 -0.24 1.41 22.43
CA ALA A 260 0.69 2.53 22.47
C ALA A 260 1.19 2.72 23.90
N PHE A 261 2.50 2.63 24.13
CA PHE A 261 3.06 2.79 25.47
C PHE A 261 3.08 4.25 25.92
N ASN A 262 2.95 5.19 24.98
CA ASN A 262 3.05 6.65 25.18
C ASN A 262 4.33 7.05 25.93
N ASP A 263 5.45 6.42 25.58
CA ASP A 263 6.77 6.76 26.09
C ASP A 263 7.54 7.65 25.10
N GLU A 264 8.66 8.25 25.57
CA GLU A 264 9.54 9.09 24.74
C GLU A 264 10.13 8.32 23.55
N ASP A 265 10.27 6.99 23.70
CA ASP A 265 10.79 6.09 22.67
C ASP A 265 9.76 5.75 21.58
N SER A 266 8.51 6.22 21.71
CA SER A 266 7.40 5.92 20.81
C SER A 266 7.21 4.41 20.62
N SER A 267 7.28 3.65 21.71
CA SER A 267 7.08 2.20 21.69
C SER A 267 5.61 1.88 21.38
N GLU A 268 5.39 0.94 20.47
CA GLU A 268 4.06 0.53 20.02
C GLU A 268 4.06 -0.93 19.56
N ILE A 269 2.93 -1.60 19.77
CA ILE A 269 2.62 -2.91 19.19
C ILE A 269 1.29 -2.82 18.44
N LEU A 270 1.27 -3.26 17.19
CA LEU A 270 0.07 -3.50 16.42
C LEU A 270 -0.04 -5.00 16.16
N THR A 271 -1.16 -5.60 16.51
CA THR A 271 -1.44 -6.99 16.15
C THR A 271 -2.85 -7.11 15.62
N GLY A 272 -3.02 -7.89 14.58
CA GLY A 272 -4.33 -8.06 13.99
C GLY A 272 -4.42 -9.32 13.16
N PHE A 273 -5.60 -9.55 12.63
CA PHE A 273 -5.86 -10.62 11.71
C PHE A 273 -6.87 -10.18 10.65
N ILE A 274 -6.66 -10.65 9.43
CA ILE A 274 -7.57 -10.52 8.31
C ILE A 274 -8.22 -11.88 8.10
N VAL A 275 -9.55 -11.92 8.03
CA VAL A 275 -10.32 -13.14 7.72
C VAL A 275 -11.09 -12.93 6.43
N ASP A 276 -10.99 -13.91 5.52
CA ASP A 276 -11.94 -14.08 4.43
C ASP A 276 -13.11 -14.96 4.92
N PRO A 277 -14.33 -14.42 5.10
CA PRO A 277 -15.46 -15.19 5.62
C PRO A 277 -15.99 -16.26 4.65
N ARG A 278 -15.53 -16.29 3.40
CA ARG A 278 -15.95 -17.26 2.37
C ARG A 278 -14.98 -18.42 2.24
N THR A 279 -13.69 -18.13 2.23
CA THR A 279 -12.63 -19.14 2.09
C THR A 279 -12.11 -19.64 3.43
N GLU A 280 -12.48 -18.98 4.54
CA GLU A 280 -11.98 -19.24 5.89
C GLU A 280 -10.47 -19.03 6.01
N GLU A 281 -9.87 -18.29 5.08
CA GLU A 281 -8.47 -17.92 5.12
C GLU A 281 -8.22 -16.85 6.16
N ILE A 282 -7.11 -17.00 6.89
CA ILE A 282 -6.72 -16.09 7.96
C ILE A 282 -5.26 -15.68 7.77
N MET A 283 -5.03 -14.37 7.78
CA MET A 283 -3.70 -13.77 7.83
C MET A 283 -3.55 -13.07 9.18
N PHE A 284 -2.62 -13.52 10.02
CA PHE A 284 -2.24 -12.84 11.25
C PHE A 284 -1.05 -11.92 11.00
N SER A 285 -1.09 -10.73 11.56
CA SER A 285 0.01 -9.77 11.58
C SER A 285 0.39 -9.37 13.00
N PHE A 286 1.67 -9.18 13.22
CA PHE A 286 2.24 -8.61 14.42
C PHE A 286 3.36 -7.67 14.02
N GLU A 287 3.29 -6.45 14.51
CA GLU A 287 4.29 -5.43 14.33
C GLU A 287 4.60 -4.81 15.69
N ALA A 288 5.87 -4.68 16.01
CA ALA A 288 6.33 -3.96 17.20
C ALA A 288 7.43 -3.00 16.81
N ASN A 289 7.32 -1.76 17.26
CA ASN A 289 8.27 -0.73 16.93
C ASN A 289 8.70 0.05 18.18
N LYS A 290 9.99 0.41 18.23
CA LYS A 290 10.56 1.17 19.35
C LYS A 290 11.82 1.92 18.92
N ARG A 291 11.99 3.16 19.39
CA ARG A 291 13.24 3.90 19.30
C ARG A 291 14.23 3.38 20.35
N LEU A 292 15.45 3.06 19.94
CA LEU A 292 16.54 2.63 20.83
C LEU A 292 17.54 3.75 21.11
N ALA A 293 17.66 4.71 20.19
CA ALA A 293 18.47 5.93 20.32
C ALA A 293 17.92 7.03 19.40
N SER A 294 18.48 8.24 19.45
CA SER A 294 18.06 9.35 18.59
C SER A 294 18.03 9.00 17.09
N ASP A 295 18.92 8.12 16.66
CA ASP A 295 19.17 7.71 15.28
C ASP A 295 19.01 6.20 15.04
N LEU A 296 18.47 5.46 16.02
CA LEU A 296 18.28 4.01 15.93
C LEU A 296 16.84 3.62 16.28
N LYS A 297 16.16 2.94 15.35
CA LYS A 297 14.84 2.35 15.53
C LYS A 297 14.91 0.82 15.35
N LEU A 298 14.20 0.09 16.19
CA LEU A 298 13.93 -1.34 16.04
C LEU A 298 12.49 -1.51 15.55
N ASN A 299 12.30 -2.30 14.50
CA ASN A 299 11.00 -2.79 14.06
C ASN A 299 11.07 -4.32 14.00
N ILE A 300 10.07 -4.98 14.55
CA ILE A 300 9.90 -6.44 14.50
C ILE A 300 8.56 -6.69 13.84
N GLU A 301 8.55 -7.54 12.83
CA GLU A 301 7.34 -7.92 12.10
C GLU A 301 7.24 -9.44 12.02
N ALA A 302 6.03 -9.97 12.15
CA ALA A 302 5.73 -11.39 11.95
C ALA A 302 4.38 -11.55 11.26
N ARG A 303 4.32 -12.51 10.33
CA ARG A 303 3.10 -12.87 9.60
C ARG A 303 2.87 -14.37 9.66
N VAL A 304 1.62 -14.78 9.81
CA VAL A 304 1.21 -16.19 9.80
C VAL A 304 -0.02 -16.34 8.91
N PHE A 305 0.02 -17.31 8.01
CA PHE A 305 -1.05 -17.58 7.05
C PHE A 305 -1.68 -18.95 7.32
N HIS A 306 -3.00 -19.04 7.28
CA HIS A 306 -3.77 -20.26 7.48
C HIS A 306 -4.98 -20.32 6.53
N GLY A 307 -5.42 -21.52 6.17
CA GLY A 307 -6.64 -21.75 5.37
C GLY A 307 -6.42 -22.38 3.99
N ALA A 308 -5.25 -22.19 3.36
CA ALA A 308 -4.95 -22.73 2.03
C ALA A 308 -4.46 -24.20 1.96
N GLU A 309 -4.76 -25.04 2.95
CA GLU A 309 -4.21 -26.40 3.03
C GLU A 309 -4.70 -27.37 1.96
N SER A 310 -5.86 -27.10 1.37
CA SER A 310 -6.57 -28.04 0.51
C SER A 310 -6.74 -27.57 -0.94
N ASP A 311 -6.39 -26.32 -1.27
CA ASP A 311 -6.64 -25.74 -2.59
C ASP A 311 -5.58 -24.68 -2.95
N ASN A 312 -4.91 -24.89 -4.09
CA ASN A 312 -3.84 -24.03 -4.58
C ASN A 312 -4.33 -22.73 -5.23
N GLN A 313 -5.66 -22.56 -5.33
CA GLN A 313 -6.30 -21.31 -5.77
C GLN A 313 -6.56 -20.34 -4.62
N LEU A 314 -6.35 -20.77 -3.37
CA LEU A 314 -6.56 -19.94 -2.19
C LEU A 314 -5.45 -18.89 -2.04
N LYS A 315 -5.83 -17.69 -1.58
CA LYS A 315 -4.99 -16.49 -1.51
C LYS A 315 -3.71 -16.72 -0.70
N THR A 316 -3.82 -17.49 0.38
CA THR A 316 -2.75 -17.81 1.32
C THR A 316 -1.85 -18.94 0.82
N TYR A 317 -2.18 -19.66 -0.27
CA TYR A 317 -1.39 -20.79 -0.77
C TYR A 317 0.02 -20.37 -1.19
N GLY A 318 0.14 -19.35 -2.04
CA GLY A 318 1.44 -18.82 -2.50
C GLY A 318 2.24 -18.13 -1.39
N LEU A 319 1.60 -17.81 -0.27
CA LEU A 319 2.22 -17.20 0.91
C LEU A 319 2.79 -18.25 1.88
N ARG A 320 2.64 -19.54 1.59
CA ARG A 320 3.19 -20.62 2.42
C ARG A 320 4.63 -20.91 2.03
N ASP A 321 5.36 -21.41 3.01
CA ASP A 321 6.65 -22.06 2.85
C ASP A 321 6.37 -23.52 2.47
N GLU A 322 6.88 -24.01 1.35
CA GLU A 322 7.13 -25.46 1.20
C GLU A 322 8.64 -25.71 1.26
#